data_AF-A0A8K0GGY0-F1
#
_entry.id   AF-A0A8K0GGY0-F1
#
_cell.length_a   1.000
_cell.length_b   1.000
_cell.length_c   1.000
_cell.angle_alpha   90.00
_cell.angle_beta   90.00
_cell.angle_gamma   90.00
#
_symmetry.space_group_name_H-M   'P 1'
#
loop_
_entity.id
_entity.type
_entity.pdbx_description
1 polymer ?
#
loop_
_entity_poly.entity_id
_entity_poly.type
_entity_poly.pdbx_seq_one_letter_code
_entity_poly.pdbx_strand_id
1 'polypeptide(L)'
;MPDRSQEKRPRLVKDKRFGITNRLKIATWNVQGLGQKQQKVDKELKKKNIDIAFITETKKKLCKWHKRFRQLRNDLQRSRFNNKSTMQNSNIDRQLLEKQNSKL
;
A
#
# COMPACT_ATOMS: atom_id res chain seq x y z
N MET A 1 13.44 -21.34 41.69
CA MET A 1 13.65 -20.35 40.61
C MET A 1 14.09 -21.12 39.37
N PRO A 2 13.40 -21.07 38.22
CA PRO A 2 13.83 -21.84 37.06
C PRO A 2 15.03 -21.18 36.39
N ASP A 3 16.02 -22.01 36.09
CA ASP A 3 17.26 -21.67 35.40
C ASP A 3 16.98 -21.22 33.95
N ARG A 4 17.52 -20.04 33.59
CA ARG A 4 17.31 -19.37 32.30
C ARG A 4 18.44 -19.82 31.37
N SER A 5 18.55 -21.12 31.14
CA SER A 5 19.50 -21.72 30.21
C SER A 5 19.28 -21.13 28.81
N GLN A 6 20.31 -20.44 28.33
CA GLN A 6 20.32 -19.67 27.10
C GLN A 6 19.84 -20.49 25.90
N GLU A 7 18.71 -20.09 25.32
CA GLU A 7 18.22 -20.58 24.04
C GLU A 7 19.27 -20.24 22.98
N LYS A 8 20.10 -21.22 22.60
CA LYS A 8 21.12 -21.08 21.56
C LYS A 8 20.42 -20.80 20.23
N ARG A 9 20.24 -19.52 19.90
CA ARG A 9 19.80 -19.08 18.58
C ARG A 9 20.74 -19.71 17.53
N PRO A 10 20.23 -20.32 16.46
CA PRO A 10 21.07 -20.92 15.44
C PRO A 10 21.99 -19.86 14.84
N ARG A 11 23.30 -20.09 14.87
CA ARG A 11 24.29 -19.18 14.28
C ARG A 11 24.11 -19.21 12.76
N LEU A 12 23.80 -18.06 12.18
CA LEU A 12 23.63 -17.88 10.75
C LEU A 12 24.96 -18.14 10.03
N VAL A 13 25.03 -19.21 9.24
CA VAL A 13 26.16 -19.52 8.37
C VAL A 13 26.13 -18.52 7.20
N LYS A 14 27.18 -17.68 7.10
CA LYS A 14 27.32 -16.69 6.04
C LYS A 14 27.73 -17.36 4.73
N ASP A 15 26.90 -17.24 3.70
CA ASP A 15 27.22 -17.66 2.34
C ASP A 15 28.07 -16.59 1.64
N LYS A 16 29.25 -16.98 1.13
CA LYS A 16 30.31 -16.07 0.62
C LYS A 16 30.08 -15.51 -0.80
N ARG A 17 28.92 -15.75 -1.43
CA ARG A 17 28.71 -15.45 -2.88
C ARG A 17 27.87 -14.20 -3.16
N PHE A 18 27.12 -13.69 -2.19
CA PHE A 18 26.32 -12.47 -2.34
C PHE A 18 26.32 -11.69 -1.03
N GLY A 19 27.03 -10.56 -0.98
CA GLY A 19 27.32 -9.76 0.21
C GLY A 19 26.14 -9.06 0.90
N ILE A 20 24.91 -9.58 0.81
CA ILE A 20 23.75 -9.02 1.52
C ILE A 20 23.08 -10.16 2.30
N THR A 21 23.32 -10.16 3.61
CA THR A 21 22.93 -11.24 4.55
C THR A 21 21.52 -11.08 5.10
N ASN A 22 20.63 -10.37 4.40
CA ASN A 22 19.20 -10.32 4.69
C ASN A 22 18.42 -10.48 3.38
N ARG A 23 18.13 -11.74 3.01
CA ARG A 23 17.23 -12.02 1.89
C ARG A 23 15.80 -11.79 2.38
N LEU A 24 15.18 -10.71 1.91
CA LEU A 24 13.77 -10.41 2.17
C LEU A 24 12.90 -11.51 1.57
N LYS A 25 12.13 -12.20 2.41
CA LYS A 25 11.22 -13.27 2.00
C LYS A 25 9.83 -12.70 1.78
N ILE A 26 9.40 -12.72 0.52
CA ILE A 26 8.09 -12.23 0.09
C ILE A 26 7.23 -13.42 -0.31
N ALA A 27 5.97 -13.44 0.13
CA ALA A 27 5.00 -14.44 -0.29
C ALA A 27 3.70 -13.78 -0.79
N THR A 28 3.05 -14.44 -1.74
CA THR A 28 1.69 -14.09 -2.20
C THR A 28 0.79 -15.30 -1.94
N TRP A 29 -0.35 -15.07 -1.31
CA TRP A 29 -1.29 -16.14 -0.96
C TRP A 29 -2.75 -15.70 -1.13
N ASN A 30 -3.49 -16.45 -1.95
CA ASN A 30 -4.94 -16.41 -2.00
C ASN A 30 -5.55 -17.29 -0.90
N VAL A 31 -6.25 -16.68 0.07
CA VAL A 31 -6.79 -17.39 1.25
C VAL A 31 -8.27 -17.76 1.11
N GLN A 32 -8.93 -17.42 0.00
CA GLN A 32 -10.34 -17.74 -0.31
C GLN A 32 -11.35 -17.37 0.81
N GLY A 33 -11.00 -16.39 1.65
CA GLY A 33 -11.76 -15.92 2.80
C GLY A 33 -11.04 -16.12 4.13
N LEU A 34 -10.76 -15.02 4.87
CA LEU A 34 -10.01 -15.07 6.13
C LEU A 34 -10.80 -15.66 7.30
N GLY A 35 -12.14 -15.63 7.27
CA GLY A 35 -13.06 -16.26 8.22
C GLY A 35 -12.48 -16.57 9.61
N GLN A 36 -12.44 -17.86 9.98
CA GLN A 36 -11.73 -18.38 11.15
C GLN A 36 -10.27 -18.81 10.83
N LYS A 37 -9.84 -18.70 9.57
CA LYS A 37 -8.53 -19.18 9.09
C LYS A 37 -7.38 -18.23 9.39
N GLN A 38 -7.65 -17.03 9.90
CA GLN A 38 -6.64 -16.02 10.22
C GLN A 38 -5.45 -16.61 11.03
N GLN A 39 -5.74 -17.35 12.10
CA GLN A 39 -4.69 -17.95 12.93
C GLN A 39 -3.86 -19.01 12.19
N LYS A 40 -4.47 -19.76 11.28
CA LYS A 40 -3.77 -20.77 10.48
C LYS A 40 -2.82 -20.11 9.47
N VAL A 41 -3.30 -19.06 8.81
CA VAL A 41 -2.52 -18.25 7.87
C VAL A 41 -1.32 -17.61 8.60
N ASP A 42 -1.55 -17.01 9.76
CA ASP A 42 -0.49 -16.38 10.56
C ASP A 42 0.55 -17.43 11.03
N LYS A 43 0.11 -18.63 11.44
CA LYS A 43 1.01 -19.72 11.81
C LYS A 43 1.87 -20.19 10.62
N GLU A 44 1.29 -20.32 9.43
CA GLU A 44 2.03 -20.76 8.24
C GLU A 44 3.04 -19.71 7.76
N LEU A 45 2.67 -18.41 7.81
CA LEU A 45 3.58 -17.32 7.46
C LEU A 45 4.76 -17.22 8.43
N LYS A 46 4.49 -17.35 9.73
CA LYS A 46 5.53 -17.40 10.78
C LYS A 46 6.42 -18.63 10.62
N LYS A 47 5.84 -19.81 10.39
CA LYS A 47 6.60 -21.07 10.17
C LYS A 47 7.59 -20.95 9.01
N LYS A 48 7.23 -20.21 7.96
CA LYS A 48 8.07 -20.00 6.77
C LYS A 48 9.05 -18.82 6.90
N ASN A 49 9.00 -18.07 8.01
CA ASN A 49 9.76 -16.83 8.22
C ASN A 49 9.57 -15.85 7.04
N ILE A 50 8.32 -15.60 6.65
CA ILE A 50 8.00 -14.60 5.61
C ILE A 50 8.04 -13.20 6.22
N ASP A 51 8.76 -12.29 5.59
CA ASP A 51 8.89 -10.90 6.04
C ASP A 51 7.71 -10.04 5.54
N ILE A 52 7.29 -10.25 4.29
CA ILE A 52 6.17 -9.53 3.67
C ILE A 52 5.24 -10.53 2.99
N ALA A 53 3.94 -10.48 3.33
CA ALA A 53 2.93 -11.34 2.74
C ALA A 53 1.80 -10.52 2.09
N PHE A 54 1.54 -10.80 0.82
CA PHE A 54 0.37 -10.29 0.09
C PHE A 54 -0.77 -11.30 0.17
N ILE A 55 -1.87 -10.93 0.81
CA ILE A 55 -3.02 -11.81 1.00
C ILE A 55 -4.19 -11.32 0.16
N THR A 56 -4.66 -12.17 -0.75
CA THR A 56 -5.79 -11.90 -1.66
C THR A 56 -7.03 -12.69 -1.28
N GLU A 57 -8.20 -12.25 -1.77
CA GLU A 57 -9.53 -12.84 -1.46
C GLU A 57 -9.84 -12.99 0.03
N THR A 58 -9.47 -12.01 0.85
CA THR A 58 -9.74 -12.04 2.29
C THR A 58 -11.23 -12.08 2.64
N LYS A 59 -12.12 -11.66 1.73
CA LYS A 59 -13.58 -11.51 1.93
C LYS A 59 -13.95 -10.69 3.17
N LYS A 60 -13.01 -9.91 3.73
CA LYS A 60 -13.28 -8.99 4.84
C LYS A 60 -14.18 -7.88 4.34
N LYS A 61 -15.34 -7.72 4.98
CA LYS A 61 -16.24 -6.59 4.71
C LYS A 61 -15.52 -5.31 5.14
N LEU A 62 -15.44 -4.34 4.22
CA LEU A 62 -14.94 -3.00 4.53
C LEU A 62 -15.80 -2.39 5.64
N CYS A 63 -15.19 -2.01 6.75
CA CYS A 63 -15.91 -1.31 7.82
C CYS A 63 -16.35 0.09 7.34
N LYS A 64 -17.41 0.64 7.97
CA LYS A 64 -18.04 1.91 7.56
C LYS A 64 -17.04 3.06 7.37
N TRP A 65 -15.99 3.11 8.19
CA TRP A 65 -14.90 4.08 8.09
C TRP A 65 -14.17 4.05 6.74
N HIS A 66 -13.92 2.86 6.18
CA HIS A 66 -13.26 2.74 4.87
C HIS A 66 -14.13 3.29 3.73
N LYS A 67 -15.46 3.21 3.83
CA LYS A 67 -16.36 3.81 2.84
C LYS A 67 -16.27 5.33 2.87
N ARG A 68 -16.24 5.93 4.06
CA ARG A 68 -16.12 7.38 4.25
C ARG A 68 -14.78 7.93 3.75
N PHE A 69 -13.67 7.26 4.04
CA PHE A 69 -12.35 7.65 3.52
C PHE A 69 -12.22 7.50 2.00
N ARG A 70 -12.82 6.47 1.41
CA ARG A 70 -12.88 6.31 -0.05
C ARG A 70 -13.63 7.47 -0.69
N GLN A 71 -14.77 7.87 -0.12
CA GLN A 71 -15.55 9.00 -0.61
C GLN A 71 -14.75 10.30 -0.54
N LEU A 72 -14.14 10.59 0.62
CA LEU A 72 -13.28 11.77 0.81
C LEU A 72 -12.11 11.82 -0.19
N ARG A 73 -11.46 10.69 -0.47
CA ARG A 73 -10.39 10.62 -1.47
C ARG A 73 -10.92 10.96 -2.87
N ASN A 74 -12.07 10.42 -3.25
CA ASN A 74 -12.68 10.66 -4.56
C ASN A 74 -13.08 12.13 -4.71
N ASP A 75 -13.69 12.72 -3.68
CA ASP A 75 -14.13 14.11 -3.69
C ASP A 75 -12.92 15.07 -3.80
N LEU A 76 -11.81 14.76 -3.13
CA LEU A 76 -10.56 15.53 -3.24
C LEU A 76 -9.96 15.47 -4.65
N GLN A 77 -9.98 14.30 -5.30
CA GLN A 77 -9.51 14.18 -6.69
C GLN A 77 -10.37 15.00 -7.64
N ARG A 78 -11.70 14.99 -7.44
CA ARG A 78 -12.65 15.76 -8.24
C ARG A 78 -12.46 17.27 -8.06
N SER A 79 -12.26 17.72 -6.82
CA SER A 79 -11.95 19.12 -6.51
C SER A 79 -10.67 19.60 -7.19
N ARG A 80 -9.60 18.78 -7.16
CA ARG A 80 -8.33 19.12 -7.84
C ARG A 80 -8.47 19.18 -9.36
N PHE A 81 -9.32 18.35 -9.96
CA PHE A 81 -9.58 18.39 -11.39
C PHE A 81 -10.34 19.66 -11.79
N ASN A 82 -11.42 19.97 -11.05
CA ASN A 82 -12.25 21.14 -11.33
C ASN A 82 -11.45 22.46 -11.21
N ASN A 83 -10.56 22.55 -10.22
CA ASN A 83 -9.71 23.73 -10.03
C ASN A 83 -8.67 23.91 -11.16
N LYS A 84 -8.24 22.82 -11.80
CA LYS A 84 -7.35 22.91 -12.97
C LYS A 84 -8.11 23.38 -14.21
N SER A 85 -9.34 22.92 -14.42
CA SER A 85 -10.16 23.35 -15.56
C SER A 85 -10.52 24.82 -15.50
N THR A 86 -10.88 25.35 -14.32
CA THR A 86 -11.17 26.79 -14.17
C THR A 86 -9.94 27.66 -14.44
N MET A 87 -8.76 27.26 -13.97
CA MET A 87 -7.49 27.97 -14.24
C MET A 87 -7.09 27.93 -15.73
N GLN A 88 -7.41 26.86 -16.44
CA GLN A 88 -7.15 26.77 -17.89
C GLN A 88 -8.08 27.68 -18.68
N ASN A 89 -9.37 27.69 -18.35
CA ASN A 89 -10.37 28.52 -19.04
C ASN A 89 -10.07 30.02 -18.87
N SER A 90 -9.73 30.48 -17.66
CA SER A 90 -9.38 31.89 -17.42
C SER A 90 -8.13 32.35 -18.20
N ASN A 91 -7.18 31.44 -18.43
CA ASN A 91 -5.98 31.76 -19.22
C ASN A 91 -6.28 31.83 -20.72
N ILE A 92 -7.18 31.00 -21.23
CA ILE A 92 -7.65 31.05 -22.62
C ILE A 92 -8.39 32.36 -22.87
N ASP A 93 -9.30 32.74 -21.96
CA ASP A 93 -10.08 33.97 -22.06
C ASP A 93 -9.18 35.22 -22.07
N ARG A 94 -8.15 35.24 -21.22
CA ARG A 94 -7.15 36.32 -21.20
C ARG A 94 -6.35 36.42 -22.51
N GLN A 95 -5.92 35.29 -23.07
CA GLN A 95 -5.18 35.27 -24.34
C GLN A 95 -6.04 35.71 -25.53
N LEU A 96 -7.34 35.39 -25.53
CA LEU A 96 -8.28 35.85 -26.54
C LEU A 96 -8.48 37.36 -26.47
N LEU A 97 -8.58 37.93 -25.26
CA LEU A 97 -8.70 39.37 -25.05
C LEU A 97 -7.46 40.14 -25.51
N GLU A 98 -6.26 39.64 -25.17
CA GLU A 98 -4.98 40.23 -25.62
C GLU A 98 -4.84 40.21 -27.15
N LYS A 99 -5.26 39.13 -27.82
CA LYS A 99 -5.25 39.02 -29.29
C LYS A 99 -6.26 39.95 -29.99
N GLN A 100 -7.36 40.30 -29.33
CA GLN A 100 -8.32 41.27 -29.88
C GLN A 100 -7.79 42.70 -29.77
N ASN A 101 -7.11 43.03 -28.67
CA ASN A 101 -6.55 44.36 -28.44
C ASN A 101 -5.27 44.66 -29.25
N SER A 102 -4.58 43.63 -29.76
CA SER A 102 -3.38 43.79 -30.60
C SER A 102 -3.67 43.96 -32.10
N LYS A 103 -4.95 44.04 -32.50
CA LYS A 103 -5.40 44.20 -33.89
C LYS A 103 -5.99 45.59 -34.19
N LEU A 104 -5.90 46.49 -33.22
CA LEU A 104 -6.15 47.94 -33.36
C LEU A 104 -4.80 48.65 -33.43
#